data_AF-A0A9W8MSU0-F1
#
_entry.id   AF-A0A9W8MSU0-F1
#
_cell.length_a   1.000
_cell.length_b   1.000
_cell.length_c   1.000
_cell.angle_alpha   90.00
_cell.angle_beta   90.00
_cell.angle_gamma   90.00
#
_symmetry.space_group_name_H-M   'P 1'
#
loop_
_entity.id
_entity.type
_entity.pdbx_description
1 polymer ?
#
loop_
_entity_poly.entity_id
_entity_poly.type
_entity_poly.pdbx_seq_one_letter_code
_entity_poly.pdbx_strand_id
1 'polypeptide(L)'
;MKICIAAAGDIRNLVELVNSLPDEHTGKLDILLNNSHAVVLNRMLVILCVLLTPGPSIDESAEVAMHLMCSAFLPDSAAAYVRHCVDLIYGKEFNERDMSFQTTLKTRGRGKLYSAQPSASIKKPFELFSSTYGSQKAHRSMQKALQDPFFTDDRDKTLCMLRPAHRLALERFWKTGILAPFSLDTTAFKSPNRLMYTPQGDWIGLSSNVNPLHGWDISAVRRAGLQHGVDPSGDILGALFFHIKSELREFCLRVKEYNINIHLLQYDSRLISKGISIGVLPAFSEAAFDRIDVGDLGDQIGVAECLGDWGPLLNKKNRHASLIMHSKKWHENSPHRIALNNPRASKILMERCQSQPHLVSPPFFHSMIRVLCSCFFIMLRCFPSFRPLNANHYSLLFFSEQKSKLKTFFKNPHSPSVARLMASLDAFVDHEEAFLDYLEAQEAQATAANLGLILREVHSIHPKRVGVPLWAERQILPNLSKDDFYDLFTLGGADLTLRFAEFECSSFLD
;
A
#
# COMPACT_ATOMS: atom_id res chain seq x y z
N MET A 1 5.65 -16.52 18.75
CA MET A 1 4.58 -15.85 17.98
C MET A 1 4.68 -16.30 16.54
N LYS A 2 3.55 -16.66 15.91
CA LYS A 2 3.47 -17.11 14.52
C LYS A 2 2.59 -16.17 13.72
N ILE A 3 3.10 -15.62 12.63
CA ILE A 3 2.37 -14.66 11.79
C ILE A 3 2.36 -15.13 10.35
N CYS A 4 1.22 -15.01 9.68
CA CYS A 4 1.07 -15.32 8.26
C CYS A 4 0.63 -14.08 7.48
N ILE A 5 1.28 -13.84 6.35
CA ILE A 5 0.83 -12.93 5.29
C ILE A 5 0.64 -13.82 4.05
N ALA A 6 -0.62 -14.20 3.79
CA ALA A 6 -0.97 -15.25 2.83
C ALA A 6 -0.91 -14.81 1.36
N ALA A 7 -0.90 -13.50 1.12
CA ALA A 7 -0.82 -12.88 -0.20
C ALA A 7 0.05 -11.62 -0.19
N ALA A 8 1.34 -11.79 0.13
CA ALA A 8 2.30 -10.69 0.25
C ALA A 8 2.66 -10.10 -1.12
N GLY A 9 2.20 -8.89 -1.44
CA GLY A 9 2.54 -8.19 -2.69
C GLY A 9 3.94 -7.54 -2.68
N ASP A 10 4.45 -7.22 -1.50
CA ASP A 10 5.78 -6.67 -1.23
C ASP A 10 6.14 -6.85 0.26
N ILE A 11 7.23 -6.23 0.72
CA ILE A 11 7.73 -6.38 2.10
C ILE A 11 7.28 -5.29 3.07
N ARG A 12 6.42 -4.34 2.68
CA ARG A 12 6.04 -3.20 3.53
C ARG A 12 5.36 -3.64 4.82
N ASN A 13 4.34 -4.49 4.71
CA ASN A 13 3.63 -5.03 5.87
C ASN A 13 4.57 -5.84 6.78
N LEU A 14 5.56 -6.55 6.21
CA LEU A 14 6.58 -7.27 6.98
C LEU A 14 7.48 -6.31 7.76
N VAL A 15 7.94 -5.24 7.10
CA VAL A 15 8.80 -4.21 7.70
C VAL A 15 8.06 -3.52 8.83
N GLU A 16 6.84 -3.04 8.58
CA GLU A 16 5.99 -2.39 9.58
C GLU A 16 5.71 -3.30 10.77
N LEU A 17 5.38 -4.56 10.53
CA LEU A 17 5.15 -5.57 11.56
C LEU A 17 6.35 -5.71 12.50
N VAL A 18 7.55 -5.87 11.94
CA VAL A 18 8.76 -6.10 12.73
C VAL A 18 9.22 -4.82 13.44
N ASN A 19 9.09 -3.66 12.79
CA ASN A 19 9.41 -2.37 13.40
C ASN A 19 8.45 -2.01 14.55
N SER A 20 7.22 -2.53 14.52
CA SER A 20 6.21 -2.30 15.56
C SER A 20 6.30 -3.28 16.74
N LEU A 21 7.30 -4.18 16.76
CA LEU A 21 7.51 -5.06 17.91
C LEU A 21 7.91 -4.22 19.15
N PRO A 22 7.34 -4.49 20.34
CA PRO A 22 7.78 -3.84 21.56
C PRO A 22 9.26 -4.13 21.84
N ASP A 23 9.96 -3.15 22.42
CA ASP A 23 11.39 -3.27 22.72
C ASP A 23 11.68 -4.45 23.67
N GLU A 24 10.75 -4.78 24.57
CA GLU A 24 10.86 -5.92 25.49
C GLU A 24 10.53 -7.29 24.88
N HIS A 25 10.39 -7.39 23.55
CA HIS A 25 10.09 -8.66 22.90
C HIS A 25 11.23 -9.68 23.05
N THR A 26 11.06 -10.66 23.93
CA THR A 26 12.04 -11.74 24.14
C THR A 26 11.73 -13.02 23.35
N GLY A 27 10.57 -13.04 22.68
CA GLY A 27 10.03 -14.21 21.99
C GLY A 27 10.75 -14.56 20.70
N LYS A 28 10.50 -15.80 20.24
CA LYS A 28 10.76 -16.21 18.86
C LYS A 28 9.58 -15.78 17.99
N LEU A 29 9.88 -15.21 16.83
CA LEU A 29 8.90 -14.83 15.82
C LEU A 29 9.14 -15.66 14.55
N ASP A 30 8.14 -16.45 14.16
CA ASP A 30 8.15 -17.18 12.89
C ASP A 30 7.10 -16.54 11.96
N ILE A 31 7.56 -15.98 10.84
CA ILE A 31 6.74 -15.28 9.86
C ILE A 31 6.65 -16.10 8.58
N LEU A 32 5.44 -16.36 8.10
CA LEU A 32 5.16 -16.95 6.80
C LEU A 32 4.72 -15.86 5.82
N LEU A 33 5.45 -15.71 4.72
CA LEU A 33 5.12 -14.87 3.58
C LEU A 33 4.82 -15.78 2.39
N ASN A 34 3.63 -15.67 1.81
CA ASN A 34 3.28 -16.40 0.59
C ASN A 34 2.92 -15.45 -0.55
N ASN A 35 3.32 -15.81 -1.77
CA ASN A 35 2.75 -15.26 -2.99
C ASN A 35 2.85 -16.29 -4.12
N SER A 36 1.73 -16.58 -4.79
CA SER A 36 1.68 -17.50 -5.92
C SER A 36 2.39 -16.97 -7.18
N HIS A 37 2.69 -15.67 -7.26
CA HIS A 37 3.41 -15.08 -8.39
C HIS A 37 4.93 -15.17 -8.19
N ALA A 38 5.58 -16.09 -8.90
CA ALA A 38 7.01 -16.37 -8.76
C ALA A 38 7.91 -15.13 -8.85
N VAL A 39 7.67 -14.21 -9.81
CA VAL A 39 8.49 -12.99 -9.92
C VAL A 39 8.34 -12.09 -8.69
N VAL A 40 7.14 -11.97 -8.11
CA VAL A 40 6.88 -11.10 -6.95
C VAL A 40 7.58 -11.68 -5.71
N LEU A 41 7.40 -12.97 -5.44
CA LEU A 41 8.06 -13.62 -4.32
C LEU A 41 9.59 -13.52 -4.41
N ASN A 42 10.17 -13.81 -5.58
CA ASN A 42 11.62 -13.81 -5.73
C ASN A 42 12.22 -12.39 -5.70
N ARG A 43 11.48 -11.35 -6.10
CA ARG A 43 11.87 -9.95 -5.84
C ARG A 43 12.00 -9.68 -4.35
N MET A 44 10.99 -10.07 -3.56
CA MET A 44 11.04 -9.95 -2.10
C MET A 44 12.20 -10.75 -1.50
N LEU A 45 12.45 -11.97 -1.98
CA LEU A 45 13.55 -12.81 -1.53
C LEU A 45 14.91 -12.14 -1.76
N VAL A 46 15.15 -11.53 -2.93
CA VAL A 46 16.40 -10.81 -3.23
C VAL A 46 16.53 -9.56 -2.35
N ILE A 47 15.45 -8.78 -2.17
CA ILE A 47 15.47 -7.60 -1.30
C ILE A 47 15.78 -8.00 0.15
N LEU A 48 15.14 -9.04 0.67
CA LEU A 48 15.41 -9.56 2.01
C LEU A 48 16.82 -10.13 2.13
N CYS A 49 17.35 -10.78 1.08
CA CYS A 49 18.74 -11.23 1.05
C CYS A 49 19.71 -10.05 1.18
N VAL A 50 19.49 -8.96 0.44
CA VAL A 50 20.30 -7.72 0.52
C VAL A 50 20.25 -7.09 1.90
N LEU A 51 19.07 -7.02 2.52
CA LEU A 51 18.87 -6.45 3.86
C LEU A 51 19.51 -7.29 4.95
N LEU A 52 19.27 -8.60 4.91
CA LEU A 52 19.42 -9.47 6.07
C LEU A 52 20.67 -10.33 6.05
N THR A 53 21.34 -10.54 4.91
CA THR A 53 22.57 -11.35 4.90
C THR A 53 23.74 -10.60 5.54
N PRO A 54 24.70 -11.29 6.20
CA PRO A 54 25.93 -10.68 6.68
C PRO A 54 26.77 -10.16 5.50
N GLY A 55 26.59 -8.88 5.16
CA GLY A 55 27.24 -8.22 4.03
C GLY A 55 27.68 -6.79 4.40
N PRO A 56 27.39 -5.76 3.57
CA PRO A 56 27.67 -4.35 3.83
C PRO A 56 27.16 -3.86 5.18
N SER A 57 27.43 -2.61 5.55
CA SER A 57 26.79 -2.03 6.73
C SER A 57 25.25 -2.06 6.62
N ILE A 58 24.56 -1.98 7.75
CA ILE A 58 23.08 -1.93 7.74
C ILE A 58 22.58 -0.72 6.93
N ASP A 59 23.28 0.41 7.01
CA ASP A 59 22.90 1.63 6.29
C ASP A 59 23.02 1.46 4.77
N GLU A 60 24.13 0.87 4.30
CA GLU A 60 24.31 0.54 2.88
C GLU A 60 23.29 -0.49 2.39
N SER A 61 23.03 -1.54 3.19
CA SER A 61 22.00 -2.55 2.86
C SER A 61 20.61 -1.91 2.74
N ALA A 62 20.24 -1.01 3.65
CA ALA A 62 18.96 -0.31 3.63
C ALA A 62 18.82 0.61 2.40
N GLU A 63 19.89 1.32 2.02
CA GLU A 63 19.90 2.18 0.84
C GLU A 63 19.80 1.37 -0.46
N VAL A 64 20.56 0.28 -0.58
CA VAL A 64 20.48 -0.62 -1.76
C VAL A 64 19.06 -1.21 -1.86
N ALA A 65 18.49 -1.67 -0.76
CA ALA A 65 17.14 -2.22 -0.74
C ALA A 65 16.05 -1.18 -1.09
N MET A 66 16.19 0.05 -0.62
CA MET A 66 15.30 1.15 -1.02
C MET A 66 15.36 1.38 -2.53
N HIS A 67 16.55 1.44 -3.12
CA HIS A 67 16.69 1.55 -4.58
C HIS A 67 16.17 0.32 -5.32
N LEU A 68 16.34 -0.89 -4.77
CA LEU A 68 15.74 -2.10 -5.35
C LEU A 68 14.22 -2.04 -5.40
N MET A 69 13.58 -1.45 -4.39
CA MET A 69 12.13 -1.32 -4.29
C MET A 69 11.58 -0.21 -5.18
N CYS A 70 12.31 0.91 -5.32
CA CYS A 70 11.74 2.15 -5.86
C CYS A 70 12.45 2.72 -7.09
N SER A 71 13.65 2.24 -7.44
CA SER A 71 14.45 2.78 -8.54
C SER A 71 14.62 1.78 -9.69
N ALA A 72 14.57 2.28 -10.91
CA ALA A 72 14.77 1.54 -12.15
C ALA A 72 16.26 1.26 -12.45
N PHE A 73 17.15 2.06 -11.87
CA PHE A 73 18.59 1.95 -12.04
C PHE A 73 19.28 1.93 -10.68
N LEU A 74 20.48 1.37 -10.65
CA LEU A 74 21.33 1.22 -9.49
C LEU A 74 22.74 1.74 -9.82
N PRO A 75 23.50 2.21 -8.82
CA PRO A 75 24.95 2.31 -8.93
C PRO A 75 25.58 0.94 -9.22
N ASP A 76 26.72 0.91 -9.91
CA ASP A 76 27.38 -0.34 -10.31
C ASP A 76 27.81 -1.20 -9.10
N SER A 77 28.20 -0.56 -7.99
CA SER A 77 28.51 -1.23 -6.72
C SER A 77 27.29 -1.95 -6.13
N ALA A 78 26.14 -1.28 -6.09
CA ALA A 78 24.87 -1.86 -5.64
C ALA A 78 24.45 -3.02 -6.57
N ALA A 79 24.53 -2.85 -7.89
CA ALA A 79 24.20 -3.90 -8.84
C ALA A 79 25.14 -5.12 -8.72
N ALA A 80 26.42 -4.92 -8.40
CA ALA A 80 27.35 -6.00 -8.11
C ALA A 80 26.97 -6.77 -6.84
N TYR A 81 26.59 -6.06 -5.78
CA TYR A 81 26.13 -6.72 -4.54
C TYR A 81 24.83 -7.49 -4.74
N VAL A 82 23.89 -6.96 -5.53
CA VAL A 82 22.65 -7.67 -5.88
C VAL A 82 22.94 -8.96 -6.64
N ARG A 83 23.88 -8.95 -7.58
CA ARG A 83 24.33 -10.18 -8.28
C ARG A 83 24.89 -11.20 -7.29
N HIS A 84 25.72 -10.78 -6.35
CA HIS A 84 26.19 -11.66 -5.29
C HIS A 84 25.05 -12.28 -4.46
N CYS A 85 24.03 -11.49 -4.09
CA CYS A 85 22.86 -12.02 -3.39
C CYS A 85 22.05 -13.01 -4.23
N VAL A 86 21.94 -12.79 -5.55
CA VAL A 86 21.31 -13.73 -6.50
C VAL A 86 22.12 -15.03 -6.55
N ASP A 87 23.44 -14.96 -6.60
CA ASP A 87 24.31 -16.14 -6.56
C ASP A 87 24.23 -16.88 -5.21
N LEU A 88 24.05 -16.18 -4.10
CA LEU A 88 23.80 -16.82 -2.80
C LEU A 88 22.47 -17.59 -2.77
N ILE A 89 21.44 -17.08 -3.46
CA ILE A 89 20.12 -17.73 -3.51
C ILE A 89 20.14 -18.91 -4.49
N TYR A 90 20.64 -18.71 -5.71
CA TYR A 90 20.48 -19.64 -6.84
C TYR A 90 21.78 -20.26 -7.36
N GLY A 91 22.95 -19.84 -6.87
CA GLY A 91 24.26 -20.25 -7.39
C GLY A 91 24.67 -21.67 -7.04
N LYS A 92 23.96 -22.35 -6.13
CA LYS A 92 23.98 -23.81 -6.07
C LYS A 92 23.17 -24.32 -7.25
N GLU A 93 23.77 -25.11 -8.14
CA GLU A 93 23.08 -25.72 -9.27
C GLU A 93 21.77 -26.34 -8.79
N PHE A 94 20.65 -25.66 -9.04
CA PHE A 94 19.34 -26.24 -8.78
C PHE A 94 19.14 -27.26 -9.89
N ASN A 95 18.99 -28.52 -9.51
CA ASN A 95 18.80 -29.58 -10.47
C ASN A 95 17.38 -29.45 -11.03
N GLU A 96 17.23 -29.27 -12.35
CA GLU A 96 15.90 -29.24 -12.98
C GLU A 96 15.09 -30.53 -12.75
N ARG A 97 15.75 -31.62 -12.31
CA ARG A 97 15.09 -32.86 -11.90
C ARG A 97 14.42 -32.78 -10.52
N ASP A 98 14.81 -31.84 -9.67
CA ASP A 98 14.20 -31.67 -8.35
C ASP A 98 12.81 -31.07 -8.50
N MET A 99 11.83 -31.61 -7.78
CA MET A 99 10.44 -31.10 -7.83
C MET A 99 10.27 -29.78 -7.08
N SER A 100 11.16 -29.47 -6.13
CA SER A 100 11.12 -28.24 -5.34
C SER A 100 12.51 -27.63 -5.15
N PHE A 101 12.59 -26.33 -5.33
CA PHE A 101 13.71 -25.50 -4.91
C PHE A 101 13.55 -25.11 -3.44
N GLN A 102 14.60 -25.34 -2.65
CA GLN A 102 14.65 -24.92 -1.26
C GLN A 102 15.99 -24.26 -0.95
N THR A 103 15.96 -23.12 -0.27
CA THR A 103 17.17 -22.46 0.21
C THR A 103 16.98 -21.93 1.63
N THR A 104 18.06 -21.88 2.37
CA THR A 104 18.12 -21.33 3.73
C THR A 104 19.32 -20.42 3.83
N LEU A 105 19.07 -19.16 4.12
CA LEU A 105 20.08 -18.12 4.26
C LEU A 105 20.21 -17.72 5.72
N LYS A 106 21.45 -17.56 6.17
CA LYS A 106 21.73 -16.96 7.48
C LYS A 106 21.40 -15.48 7.43
N THR A 107 20.80 -14.96 8.49
CA THR A 107 20.62 -13.52 8.67
C THR A 107 21.76 -12.92 9.48
N ARG A 108 21.80 -11.60 9.58
CA ARG A 108 22.65 -10.84 10.52
C ARG A 108 22.29 -11.10 11.99
N GLY A 109 21.10 -11.64 12.25
CA GLY A 109 20.60 -11.98 13.58
C GLY A 109 20.62 -13.48 13.89
N ARG A 110 19.87 -13.89 14.91
CA ARG A 110 19.79 -15.30 15.35
C ARG A 110 18.89 -16.15 14.46
N GLY A 111 17.91 -15.54 13.80
CA GLY A 111 16.97 -16.20 12.93
C GLY A 111 17.49 -16.46 11.52
N LYS A 112 16.65 -17.07 10.68
CA LYS A 112 16.99 -17.50 9.32
C LYS A 112 15.94 -17.07 8.30
N LEU A 113 16.38 -16.92 7.06
CA LEU A 113 15.53 -16.68 5.91
C LEU A 113 15.40 -17.97 5.12
N TYR A 114 14.19 -18.47 4.98
CA TYR A 114 13.87 -19.72 4.28
C TYR A 114 13.09 -19.39 3.01
N SER A 115 13.35 -20.12 1.93
CA SER A 115 12.46 -20.13 0.77
C SER A 115 12.22 -21.55 0.26
N ALA A 116 10.97 -21.85 -0.08
CA ALA A 116 10.59 -23.10 -0.74
C ALA A 116 9.59 -22.82 -1.87
N GLN A 117 9.88 -23.37 -3.05
CA GLN A 117 9.17 -23.07 -4.29
C GLN A 117 9.21 -24.30 -5.22
N PRO A 118 8.26 -24.48 -6.14
CA PRO A 118 8.42 -25.41 -7.26
C PRO A 118 9.67 -25.06 -8.09
N SER A 119 10.49 -26.05 -8.44
CA SER A 119 11.72 -25.79 -9.23
C SER A 119 11.43 -25.19 -10.61
N ALA A 120 10.30 -25.55 -11.23
CA ALA A 120 9.90 -24.98 -12.51
C ALA A 120 9.63 -23.46 -12.42
N SER A 121 9.24 -22.95 -11.25
CA SER A 121 8.89 -21.55 -11.04
C SER A 121 10.08 -20.61 -10.93
N ILE A 122 11.27 -21.12 -10.58
CA ILE A 122 12.46 -20.28 -10.33
C ILE A 122 13.21 -19.90 -11.60
N LYS A 123 12.98 -20.62 -12.72
CA LYS A 123 13.65 -20.38 -14.00
C LYS A 123 13.47 -18.94 -14.49
N LYS A 124 12.22 -18.46 -14.55
CA LYS A 124 11.91 -17.10 -15.04
C LYS A 124 12.50 -15.99 -14.14
N PRO A 125 12.35 -16.03 -12.80
CA PRO A 125 13.05 -15.12 -11.90
C PRO A 125 14.58 -15.14 -12.09
N PHE A 126 15.19 -16.32 -12.22
CA PHE A 126 16.63 -16.44 -12.42
C PHE A 126 17.08 -15.81 -13.74
N GLU A 127 16.42 -16.09 -14.87
CA GLU A 127 16.69 -15.47 -16.17
C GLU A 127 16.58 -13.93 -16.11
N LEU A 128 15.62 -13.44 -15.33
CA LEU A 128 15.39 -12.02 -15.14
C LEU A 128 16.54 -11.36 -14.37
N PHE A 129 16.97 -11.96 -13.27
CA PHE A 129 18.06 -11.44 -12.43
C PHE A 129 19.45 -11.56 -13.08
N SER A 130 19.66 -12.60 -13.90
CA SER A 130 20.91 -12.87 -14.62
C SER A 130 21.01 -12.17 -15.99
N SER A 131 20.01 -11.36 -16.36
CA SER A 131 19.96 -10.68 -17.64
C SER A 131 21.09 -9.64 -17.82
N THR A 132 21.49 -9.43 -19.08
CA THR A 132 22.70 -8.65 -19.43
C THR A 132 22.43 -7.44 -20.34
N TYR A 133 21.17 -7.09 -20.61
CA TYR A 133 20.86 -5.92 -21.44
C TYR A 133 21.43 -4.63 -20.83
N GLY A 134 21.83 -3.69 -21.70
CA GLY A 134 22.44 -2.42 -21.33
C GLY A 134 21.42 -1.36 -20.87
N SER A 135 21.95 -0.32 -20.23
CA SER A 135 21.19 0.80 -19.65
C SER A 135 20.32 1.54 -20.67
N GLN A 136 20.83 1.78 -21.88
CA GLN A 136 20.09 2.49 -22.93
C GLN A 136 18.80 1.76 -23.33
N LYS A 137 18.86 0.43 -23.47
CA LYS A 137 17.67 -0.38 -23.80
C LYS A 137 16.64 -0.32 -22.68
N ALA A 138 17.08 -0.55 -21.45
CA ALA A 138 16.23 -0.49 -20.26
C ALA A 138 15.56 0.88 -20.11
N HIS A 139 16.33 1.96 -20.26
CA HIS A 139 15.82 3.33 -20.16
C HIS A 139 14.78 3.64 -21.24
N ARG A 140 15.04 3.26 -22.50
CA ARG A 140 14.06 3.44 -23.59
C ARG A 140 12.77 2.67 -23.32
N SER A 141 12.88 1.43 -22.82
CA SER A 141 11.69 0.62 -22.50
C SER A 141 10.87 1.25 -21.36
N MET A 142 11.55 1.69 -20.29
CA MET A 142 10.91 2.39 -19.17
C MET A 142 10.22 3.68 -19.64
N GLN A 143 10.92 4.52 -20.40
CA GLN A 143 10.34 5.77 -20.93
C GLN A 143 9.14 5.49 -21.83
N LYS A 144 9.22 4.49 -22.71
CA LYS A 144 8.10 4.09 -23.57
C LYS A 144 6.88 3.67 -22.76
N ALA A 145 7.07 2.88 -21.70
CA ALA A 145 5.97 2.43 -20.86
C ALA A 145 5.36 3.56 -20.01
N LEU A 146 6.19 4.41 -19.40
CA LEU A 146 5.72 5.53 -18.58
C LEU A 146 5.04 6.63 -19.42
N GLN A 147 5.56 6.89 -20.62
CA GLN A 147 5.05 7.91 -21.54
C GLN A 147 4.08 7.35 -22.59
N ASP A 148 3.52 6.14 -22.36
CA ASP A 148 2.58 5.54 -23.29
C ASP A 148 1.39 6.51 -23.53
N PRO A 149 1.07 6.86 -24.79
CA PRO A 149 -0.04 7.76 -25.09
C PRO A 149 -1.39 7.30 -24.51
N PHE A 150 -1.58 6.00 -24.32
CA PHE A 150 -2.80 5.43 -23.76
C PHE A 150 -3.09 5.92 -22.33
N PHE A 151 -2.04 6.20 -21.54
CA PHE A 151 -2.18 6.65 -20.15
C PHE A 151 -2.04 8.18 -19.97
N THR A 152 -2.15 8.96 -21.05
CA THR A 152 -1.99 10.43 -20.99
C THR A 152 -3.00 11.06 -20.03
N ASP A 153 -4.27 10.70 -20.16
CA ASP A 153 -5.32 11.23 -19.29
C ASP A 153 -5.10 10.88 -17.82
N ASP A 154 -4.60 9.69 -17.52
CA ASP A 154 -4.36 9.24 -16.14
C ASP A 154 -3.16 9.96 -15.51
N ARG A 155 -2.10 10.20 -16.29
CA ARG A 155 -0.96 11.03 -15.85
C ARG A 155 -1.39 12.47 -15.61
N ASP A 156 -2.14 13.06 -16.53
CA ASP A 156 -2.60 14.44 -16.42
C ASP A 156 -3.55 14.62 -15.24
N LYS A 157 -4.48 13.67 -15.03
CA LYS A 157 -5.32 13.63 -13.82
C LYS A 157 -4.48 13.55 -12.56
N THR A 158 -3.46 12.69 -12.52
CA THR A 158 -2.56 12.57 -11.37
C THR A 158 -1.86 13.90 -11.09
N LEU A 159 -1.19 14.48 -12.08
CA LEU A 159 -0.46 15.73 -11.94
C LEU A 159 -1.37 16.91 -11.57
N CYS A 160 -2.59 16.99 -12.12
CA CYS A 160 -3.49 18.11 -11.86
C CYS A 160 -3.96 18.19 -10.40
N MET A 161 -3.89 17.07 -9.67
CA MET A 161 -4.22 16.98 -8.25
C MET A 161 -3.06 17.42 -7.35
N LEU A 162 -1.81 17.35 -7.84
CA LEU A 162 -0.62 17.64 -7.06
C LEU A 162 -0.34 19.15 -6.92
N ARG A 163 0.36 19.52 -5.84
CA ARG A 163 0.96 20.86 -5.68
C ARG A 163 2.10 21.04 -6.68
N PRO A 164 2.42 22.28 -7.13
CA PRO A 164 3.42 22.53 -8.16
C PRO A 164 4.78 21.88 -7.92
N ALA A 165 5.33 21.99 -6.71
CA ALA A 165 6.62 21.38 -6.37
C ALA A 165 6.59 19.84 -6.37
N HIS A 166 5.50 19.23 -5.90
CA HIS A 166 5.35 17.77 -5.94
C HIS A 166 5.22 17.24 -7.37
N ARG A 167 4.63 18.01 -8.30
CA ARG A 167 4.63 17.66 -9.74
C ARG A 167 6.04 17.58 -10.28
N LEU A 168 6.89 18.57 -9.96
CA LEU A 168 8.27 18.60 -10.40
C LEU A 168 9.07 17.40 -9.86
N ALA A 169 8.86 17.04 -8.59
CA ALA A 169 9.48 15.86 -8.00
C ALA A 169 9.06 14.58 -8.75
N LEU A 170 7.76 14.41 -9.01
CA LEU A 170 7.24 13.24 -9.71
C LEU A 170 7.69 13.17 -11.18
N GLU A 171 7.72 14.30 -11.87
CA GLU A 171 8.21 14.39 -13.24
C GLU A 171 9.71 14.03 -13.33
N ARG A 172 10.54 14.49 -12.39
CA ARG A 172 11.94 14.06 -12.28
C ARG A 172 12.03 12.56 -12.07
N PHE A 173 11.19 11.98 -11.22
CA PHE A 173 11.16 10.53 -10.99
C PHE A 173 10.78 9.77 -12.28
N TRP A 174 9.76 10.20 -13.02
CA TRP A 174 9.41 9.56 -14.30
C TRP A 174 10.50 9.70 -15.36
N LYS A 175 11.21 10.84 -15.38
CA LYS A 175 12.31 11.08 -16.31
C LYS A 175 13.55 10.24 -15.99
N THR A 176 13.92 10.13 -14.72
CA THR A 176 15.17 9.47 -14.31
C THR A 176 14.96 7.98 -13.99
N GLY A 177 13.77 7.63 -13.50
CA GLY A 177 13.48 6.33 -12.90
C GLY A 177 14.14 6.13 -11.53
N ILE A 178 14.63 7.18 -10.87
CA ILE A 178 15.43 7.05 -9.64
C ILE A 178 14.73 7.81 -8.51
N LEU A 179 14.44 7.10 -7.41
CA LEU A 179 13.94 7.74 -6.20
C LEU A 179 15.13 8.27 -5.41
N ALA A 180 15.29 9.59 -5.40
CA ALA A 180 16.39 10.27 -4.73
C ALA A 180 16.06 11.75 -4.45
N PRO A 181 16.64 12.36 -3.40
CA PRO A 181 16.51 13.79 -3.17
C PRO A 181 17.14 14.61 -4.32
N PHE A 182 16.75 15.88 -4.47
CA PHE A 182 17.32 16.78 -5.50
C PHE A 182 18.81 17.02 -5.31
N SER A 183 19.32 16.91 -4.10
CA SER A 183 20.74 17.07 -3.78
C SER A 183 21.61 15.87 -4.18
N LEU A 184 21.03 14.70 -4.44
CA LEU A 184 21.80 13.51 -4.80
C LEU A 184 22.14 13.51 -6.29
N ASP A 185 23.41 13.26 -6.59
CA ASP A 185 23.86 13.03 -7.96
C ASP A 185 23.42 11.64 -8.45
N THR A 186 22.63 11.62 -9.51
CA THR A 186 22.12 10.40 -10.14
C THR A 186 23.00 9.89 -11.28
N THR A 187 24.13 10.53 -11.60
CA THR A 187 25.00 10.12 -12.73
C THR A 187 25.61 8.72 -12.56
N ALA A 188 25.78 8.27 -11.32
CA ALA A 188 26.31 6.94 -11.00
C ALA A 188 25.32 5.80 -11.29
N PHE A 189 24.03 6.09 -11.47
CA PHE A 189 22.96 5.10 -11.62
C PHE A 189 22.90 4.57 -13.06
N LYS A 190 23.86 3.72 -13.42
CA LYS A 190 24.04 3.24 -14.79
C LYS A 190 23.56 1.81 -14.99
N SER A 191 23.50 1.01 -13.93
CA SER A 191 23.12 -0.39 -14.02
C SER A 191 21.60 -0.55 -13.90
N PRO A 192 20.91 -1.23 -14.85
CA PRO A 192 19.49 -1.52 -14.69
C PRO A 192 19.21 -2.32 -13.42
N ASN A 193 18.21 -1.91 -12.65
CA ASN A 193 17.68 -2.71 -11.56
C ASN A 193 17.00 -3.94 -12.17
N ARG A 194 17.70 -5.08 -12.18
CA ARG A 194 17.24 -6.30 -12.83
C ARG A 194 15.89 -6.77 -12.30
N LEU A 195 15.52 -6.42 -11.07
CA LEU A 195 14.20 -6.72 -10.52
C LEU A 195 13.06 -6.07 -11.30
N MET A 196 13.27 -4.96 -12.02
CA MET A 196 12.20 -4.12 -12.60
C MET A 196 11.88 -4.37 -14.09
N TYR A 197 12.62 -5.28 -14.74
CA TYR A 197 12.50 -5.53 -16.17
C TYR A 197 12.37 -7.01 -16.50
N THR A 198 11.90 -7.35 -17.70
CA THR A 198 11.94 -8.71 -18.25
C THR A 198 13.38 -9.15 -18.54
N PRO A 199 13.63 -10.46 -18.77
CA PRO A 199 14.93 -10.92 -19.26
C PRO A 199 15.36 -10.22 -20.56
N GLN A 200 14.38 -9.77 -21.36
CA GLN A 200 14.60 -9.04 -22.60
C GLN A 200 14.86 -7.54 -22.36
N GLY A 201 14.73 -7.03 -21.15
CA GLY A 201 14.92 -5.61 -20.82
C GLY A 201 13.69 -4.75 -21.06
N ASP A 202 12.50 -5.36 -21.12
CA ASP A 202 11.25 -4.65 -21.17
C ASP A 202 10.80 -4.24 -19.78
N TRP A 203 10.31 -3.01 -19.62
CA TRP A 203 9.84 -2.53 -18.33
C TRP A 203 8.61 -3.34 -17.88
N ILE A 204 8.74 -4.05 -16.76
CA ILE A 204 7.61 -4.73 -16.11
C ILE A 204 6.95 -3.76 -15.15
N GLY A 205 7.76 -2.95 -14.48
CA GLY A 205 7.34 -2.06 -13.43
C GLY A 205 6.53 -2.73 -12.29
N LEU A 206 6.02 -1.90 -11.40
CA LEU A 206 5.01 -2.17 -10.37
C LEU A 206 3.87 -1.15 -10.60
N SER A 207 2.66 -1.46 -10.13
CA SER A 207 1.53 -0.52 -10.15
C SER A 207 1.80 0.79 -9.37
N SER A 208 2.73 0.77 -8.40
CA SER A 208 3.24 1.92 -7.66
C SER A 208 4.21 2.82 -8.45
N ASN A 209 4.59 2.45 -9.68
CA ASN A 209 5.61 3.19 -10.44
C ASN A 209 5.10 4.49 -11.07
N VAL A 210 3.79 4.74 -11.06
CA VAL A 210 3.24 6.05 -11.41
C VAL A 210 3.46 7.03 -10.27
N ASN A 211 3.40 6.60 -9.02
CA ASN A 211 3.65 7.44 -7.86
C ASN A 211 4.23 6.61 -6.70
N PRO A 212 5.55 6.72 -6.40
CA PRO A 212 6.20 5.89 -5.40
C PRO A 212 5.74 6.19 -3.96
N LEU A 213 5.00 7.29 -3.75
CA LEU A 213 4.38 7.64 -2.46
C LEU A 213 3.17 6.75 -2.12
N HIS A 214 2.63 5.99 -3.09
CA HIS A 214 1.43 5.19 -2.87
C HIS A 214 1.62 4.10 -1.82
N GLY A 215 0.76 4.12 -0.80
CA GLY A 215 0.78 3.17 0.32
C GLY A 215 1.81 3.46 1.40
N TRP A 216 2.34 4.69 1.47
CA TRP A 216 3.15 5.17 2.59
C TRP A 216 2.38 6.17 3.45
N ASP A 217 2.66 6.23 4.76
CA ASP A 217 2.19 7.32 5.61
C ASP A 217 2.93 8.62 5.24
N ILE A 218 2.26 9.48 4.48
CA ILE A 218 2.84 10.74 4.03
C ILE A 218 3.21 11.67 5.20
N SER A 219 2.53 11.55 6.34
CA SER A 219 2.90 12.30 7.54
C SER A 219 4.25 11.82 8.08
N ALA A 220 4.50 10.50 8.11
CA ALA A 220 5.81 9.94 8.46
C ALA A 220 6.89 10.32 7.43
N VAL A 221 6.56 10.28 6.14
CA VAL A 221 7.46 10.73 5.06
C VAL A 221 7.90 12.16 5.28
N ARG A 222 6.96 13.07 5.55
CA ARG A 222 7.28 14.49 5.81
C ARG A 222 8.19 14.64 7.04
N ARG A 223 7.90 13.94 8.14
CA ARG A 223 8.72 13.98 9.36
C ARG A 223 10.14 13.49 9.08
N ALA A 224 10.30 12.37 8.37
CA ALA A 224 11.60 11.81 8.02
C ALA A 224 12.41 12.76 7.13
N GLY A 225 11.78 13.41 6.15
CA GLY A 225 12.44 14.42 5.32
C GLY A 225 13.00 15.58 6.16
N LEU A 226 12.19 16.16 7.04
CA LEU A 226 12.61 17.26 7.91
C LEU A 226 13.77 16.86 8.83
N GLN A 227 13.75 15.64 9.39
CA GLN A 227 14.84 15.11 10.21
C GLN A 227 16.17 15.00 9.45
N HIS A 228 16.12 14.85 8.13
CA HIS A 228 17.29 14.75 7.26
C HIS A 228 17.58 16.06 6.48
N GLY A 229 16.96 17.18 6.89
CA GLY A 229 17.20 18.49 6.27
C GLY A 229 16.56 18.67 4.89
N VAL A 230 15.61 17.83 4.50
CA VAL A 230 14.84 17.94 3.26
C VAL A 230 13.49 18.59 3.58
N ASP A 231 13.17 19.72 2.92
CA ASP A 231 11.84 20.30 2.99
C ASP A 231 10.85 19.50 2.11
N PRO A 232 9.88 18.78 2.70
CA PRO A 232 8.92 17.98 1.94
C PRO A 232 7.96 18.83 1.09
N SER A 233 7.92 20.16 1.29
CA SER A 233 7.14 21.07 0.44
C SER A 233 7.78 21.25 -0.94
N GLY A 234 9.11 21.15 -1.01
CA GLY A 234 9.90 21.25 -2.24
C GLY A 234 10.32 19.90 -2.80
N ASP A 235 10.63 18.93 -1.94
CA ASP A 235 11.20 17.62 -2.31
C ASP A 235 10.56 16.46 -1.54
N ILE A 236 9.29 16.20 -1.85
CA ILE A 236 8.53 15.11 -1.21
C ILE A 236 9.10 13.72 -1.53
N LEU A 237 9.75 13.54 -2.68
CA LEU A 237 10.37 12.26 -3.06
C LEU A 237 11.74 12.06 -2.40
N GLY A 238 12.50 13.13 -2.17
CA GLY A 238 13.65 13.11 -1.29
C GLY A 238 13.28 12.75 0.15
N ALA A 239 12.17 13.31 0.66
CA ALA A 239 11.64 12.92 1.95
C ALA A 239 11.26 11.43 1.99
N LEU A 240 10.65 10.91 0.91
CA LEU A 240 10.32 9.49 0.79
C LEU A 240 11.57 8.60 0.78
N PHE A 241 12.62 8.99 0.07
CA PHE A 241 13.91 8.28 0.07
C PHE A 241 14.40 8.04 1.51
N PHE A 242 14.43 9.11 2.33
CA PHE A 242 14.90 9.01 3.71
C PHE A 242 13.98 8.20 4.60
N HIS A 243 12.66 8.33 4.41
CA HIS A 243 11.68 7.52 5.14
C HIS A 243 11.85 6.02 4.87
N ILE A 244 11.87 5.60 3.60
CA ILE A 244 12.01 4.18 3.27
C ILE A 244 13.36 3.66 3.77
N LYS A 245 14.45 4.42 3.58
CA LYS A 245 15.76 4.04 4.11
C LYS A 245 15.73 3.86 5.64
N SER A 246 15.07 4.76 6.38
CA SER A 246 14.97 4.64 7.84
C SER A 246 14.16 3.42 8.29
N GLU A 247 13.03 3.14 7.64
CA GLU A 247 12.19 1.96 7.94
C GLU A 247 12.95 0.65 7.69
N LEU A 248 13.66 0.56 6.56
CA LEU A 248 14.46 -0.62 6.22
C LEU A 248 15.68 -0.78 7.14
N ARG A 249 16.30 0.33 7.57
CA ARG A 249 17.40 0.32 8.53
C ARG A 249 16.92 -0.21 9.89
N GLU A 250 15.79 0.27 10.38
CA GLU A 250 15.19 -0.18 11.63
C GLU A 250 14.84 -1.68 11.55
N PHE A 251 14.25 -2.11 10.44
CA PHE A 251 13.93 -3.51 10.21
C PHE A 251 15.16 -4.42 10.32
N CYS A 252 16.28 -4.04 9.71
CA CYS A 252 17.53 -4.76 9.82
C CYS A 252 18.07 -4.81 11.26
N LEU A 253 17.94 -3.72 12.02
CA LEU A 253 18.35 -3.67 13.44
C LEU A 253 17.50 -4.63 14.28
N ARG A 254 16.18 -4.57 14.13
CA ARG A 254 15.21 -5.44 14.81
C ARG A 254 15.45 -6.92 14.50
N VAL A 255 15.67 -7.28 13.22
CA VAL A 255 16.00 -8.67 12.83
C VAL A 255 17.35 -9.11 13.41
N LYS A 256 18.32 -8.21 13.54
CA LYS A 256 19.61 -8.51 14.16
C LYS A 256 19.46 -8.80 15.67
N GLU A 257 18.61 -8.04 16.35
CA GLU A 257 18.39 -8.12 17.79
C GLU A 257 17.51 -9.31 18.21
N TYR A 258 16.41 -9.53 17.50
CA TYR A 258 15.41 -10.54 17.83
C TYR A 258 15.65 -11.89 17.12
N ASN A 259 14.94 -12.92 17.57
CA ASN A 259 14.96 -14.24 16.93
C ASN A 259 13.81 -14.35 15.92
N ILE A 260 14.03 -13.80 14.72
CA ILE A 260 13.01 -13.73 13.66
C ILE A 260 13.36 -14.68 12.52
N ASN A 261 12.51 -15.69 12.31
CA ASN A 261 12.54 -16.52 11.11
C ASN A 261 11.53 -16.03 10.09
N ILE A 262 11.94 -15.98 8.84
CA ILE A 262 11.08 -15.54 7.73
C ILE A 262 11.04 -16.66 6.69
N HIS A 263 9.84 -17.16 6.41
CA HIS A 263 9.58 -18.26 5.48
C HIS A 263 8.87 -17.71 4.24
N LEU A 264 9.52 -17.74 3.07
CA LEU A 264 8.95 -17.32 1.80
C LEU A 264 8.52 -18.53 0.97
N LEU A 265 7.23 -18.65 0.71
CA LEU A 265 6.65 -19.75 -0.06
C LEU A 265 6.03 -19.26 -1.37
N GLN A 266 6.22 -20.02 -2.46
CA GLN A 266 5.57 -19.76 -3.75
C GLN A 266 4.56 -20.86 -4.06
N TYR A 267 3.37 -20.79 -3.48
CA TYR A 267 2.28 -21.71 -3.84
C TYR A 267 0.93 -21.00 -3.84
N ASP A 268 -0.09 -21.66 -4.41
CA ASP A 268 -1.48 -21.25 -4.26
C ASP A 268 -1.84 -21.22 -2.77
N SER A 269 -2.41 -20.12 -2.30
CA SER A 269 -2.70 -19.90 -0.88
C SER A 269 -3.60 -20.97 -0.29
N ARG A 270 -4.52 -21.55 -1.08
CA ARG A 270 -5.43 -22.62 -0.65
C ARG A 270 -4.73 -23.97 -0.52
N LEU A 271 -3.67 -24.19 -1.30
CA LEU A 271 -2.84 -25.39 -1.15
C LEU A 271 -1.98 -25.29 0.11
N ILE A 272 -1.44 -24.10 0.40
CA ILE A 272 -0.65 -23.87 1.61
C ILE A 272 -1.48 -24.04 2.86
N SER A 273 -2.68 -23.46 2.91
CA SER A 273 -3.54 -23.56 4.09
C SER A 273 -3.80 -25.03 4.45
N LYS A 274 -4.19 -25.83 3.45
CA LYS A 274 -4.40 -27.29 3.60
C LYS A 274 -3.12 -28.02 4.02
N GLY A 275 -1.98 -27.67 3.40
CA GLY A 275 -0.68 -28.25 3.75
C GLY A 275 -0.26 -27.96 5.19
N ILE A 276 -0.51 -26.75 5.70
CA ILE A 276 -0.27 -26.39 7.10
C ILE A 276 -1.16 -27.20 8.03
N SER A 277 -2.46 -27.33 7.72
CA SER A 277 -3.42 -28.09 8.53
C SER A 277 -3.02 -29.55 8.75
N ILE A 278 -2.31 -30.16 7.79
CA ILE A 278 -1.81 -31.54 7.89
C ILE A 278 -0.32 -31.64 8.29
N GLY A 279 0.31 -30.52 8.63
CA GLY A 279 1.67 -30.49 9.17
C GLY A 279 2.81 -30.59 8.15
N VAL A 280 2.57 -30.30 6.86
CA VAL A 280 3.61 -30.34 5.80
C VAL A 280 4.75 -29.35 6.06
N LEU A 281 4.47 -28.24 6.76
CA LEU A 281 5.46 -27.23 7.11
C LEU A 281 5.82 -27.34 8.59
N PRO A 282 6.98 -27.93 8.95
CA PRO A 282 7.32 -28.22 10.36
C PRO A 282 7.35 -26.98 11.27
N ALA A 283 7.72 -25.82 10.73
CA ALA A 283 7.72 -24.56 11.49
C ALA A 283 6.30 -24.11 11.92
N PHE A 284 5.27 -24.60 11.24
CA PHE A 284 3.87 -24.21 11.41
C PHE A 284 2.94 -25.42 11.64
N SER A 285 3.48 -26.58 12.02
CA SER A 285 2.73 -27.85 12.11
C SER A 285 1.56 -27.85 13.09
N GLU A 286 1.57 -26.95 14.08
CA GLU A 286 0.48 -26.78 15.04
C GLU A 286 -0.70 -25.97 14.49
N ALA A 287 -0.58 -25.40 13.27
CA ALA A 287 -1.65 -24.63 12.63
C ALA A 287 -2.26 -23.56 13.56
N ALA A 288 -1.40 -22.82 14.28
CA ALA A 288 -1.79 -21.86 15.30
C ALA A 288 -1.09 -20.51 15.08
N PHE A 289 -1.62 -19.70 14.16
CA PHE A 289 -1.13 -18.35 13.91
C PHE A 289 -1.76 -17.34 14.86
N ASP A 290 -0.94 -16.47 15.45
CA ASP A 290 -1.39 -15.33 16.25
C ASP A 290 -1.91 -14.19 15.38
N ARG A 291 -1.56 -14.18 14.09
CA ARG A 291 -2.10 -13.25 13.11
C ARG A 291 -2.07 -13.86 11.71
N ILE A 292 -3.16 -13.71 10.98
CA ILE A 292 -3.25 -14.08 9.56
C ILE A 292 -3.74 -12.86 8.78
N ASP A 293 -2.89 -12.30 7.93
CA ASP A 293 -3.27 -11.30 6.93
C ASP A 293 -3.51 -12.02 5.60
N VAL A 294 -4.77 -12.11 5.17
CA VAL A 294 -5.14 -12.71 3.88
C VAL A 294 -5.17 -11.70 2.74
N GLY A 295 -4.87 -10.43 3.00
CA GLY A 295 -4.88 -9.39 1.98
C GLY A 295 -6.24 -9.29 1.28
N ASP A 296 -6.19 -9.28 -0.06
CA ASP A 296 -7.37 -9.25 -0.94
C ASP A 296 -7.80 -10.64 -1.44
N LEU A 297 -7.36 -11.73 -0.79
CA LEU A 297 -7.75 -13.09 -1.22
C LEU A 297 -9.28 -13.27 -1.25
N GLY A 298 -10.01 -12.64 -0.34
CA GLY A 298 -11.48 -12.66 -0.35
C GLY A 298 -12.09 -12.12 -1.64
N ASP A 299 -11.44 -11.16 -2.30
CA ASP A 299 -11.87 -10.63 -3.61
C ASP A 299 -11.55 -11.58 -4.76
N GLN A 300 -10.60 -12.51 -4.58
CA GLN A 300 -10.13 -13.43 -5.63
C GLN A 300 -10.85 -14.78 -5.60
N ILE A 301 -11.07 -15.33 -4.41
CA ILE A 301 -11.66 -16.67 -4.23
C ILE A 301 -13.00 -16.65 -3.48
N GLY A 302 -13.45 -15.49 -2.99
CA GLY A 302 -14.65 -15.35 -2.17
C GLY A 302 -14.34 -15.38 -0.67
N VAL A 303 -15.15 -14.66 0.11
CA VAL A 303 -14.90 -14.47 1.55
C VAL A 303 -15.11 -15.77 2.34
N ALA A 304 -16.19 -16.51 2.08
CA ALA A 304 -16.44 -17.79 2.74
C ALA A 304 -15.34 -18.83 2.47
N GLU A 305 -14.89 -18.98 1.22
CA GLU A 305 -13.80 -19.92 0.88
C GLU A 305 -12.50 -19.50 1.59
N CYS A 306 -12.18 -18.20 1.59
CA CYS A 306 -11.01 -17.67 2.27
C CYS A 306 -11.04 -17.94 3.79
N LEU A 307 -12.18 -17.71 4.44
CA LEU A 307 -12.38 -18.01 5.87
C LEU A 307 -12.29 -19.51 6.15
N GLY A 308 -12.88 -20.35 5.29
CA GLY A 308 -12.81 -21.81 5.39
C GLY A 308 -11.37 -22.35 5.34
N ASP A 309 -10.53 -21.76 4.51
CA ASP A 309 -9.13 -22.16 4.38
C ASP A 309 -8.24 -21.65 5.52
N TRP A 310 -8.37 -20.38 5.91
CA TRP A 310 -7.42 -19.74 6.83
C TRP A 310 -7.92 -19.60 8.27
N GLY A 311 -9.23 -19.52 8.47
CA GLY A 311 -9.86 -19.43 9.80
C GLY A 311 -9.48 -20.58 10.75
N PRO A 312 -9.45 -21.85 10.30
CA PRO A 312 -9.02 -22.98 11.15
C PRO A 312 -7.58 -22.88 11.67
N LEU A 313 -6.71 -22.13 10.97
CA LEU A 313 -5.29 -21.98 11.30
C LEU A 313 -5.02 -20.91 12.36
N LEU A 314 -6.06 -20.23 12.83
CA LEU A 314 -5.94 -19.17 13.84
C LEU A 314 -5.72 -19.77 15.24
N ASN A 315 -4.84 -19.15 16.02
CA ASN A 315 -4.49 -19.62 17.36
C ASN A 315 -5.66 -19.41 18.35
N LYS A 316 -6.50 -20.45 18.50
CA LYS A 316 -7.66 -20.44 19.40
C LYS A 316 -7.32 -20.31 20.90
N LYS A 317 -6.05 -20.43 21.28
CA LYS A 317 -5.59 -20.24 22.68
C LYS A 317 -5.22 -18.79 22.98
N ASN A 318 -5.11 -17.94 21.97
CA ASN A 318 -4.70 -16.55 22.12
C ASN A 318 -5.90 -15.63 21.84
N ARG A 319 -6.38 -14.94 22.89
CA ARG A 319 -7.48 -13.96 22.80
C ARG A 319 -7.22 -12.79 21.83
N HIS A 320 -5.96 -12.54 21.48
CA HIS A 320 -5.56 -11.48 20.56
C HIS A 320 -5.32 -11.99 19.14
N ALA A 321 -5.51 -13.30 18.90
CA ALA A 321 -5.38 -13.86 17.57
C ALA A 321 -6.46 -13.30 16.65
N SER A 322 -6.04 -12.92 15.44
CA SER A 322 -6.90 -12.25 14.46
C SER A 322 -6.61 -12.70 13.04
N LEU A 323 -7.68 -12.79 12.24
CA LEU A 323 -7.61 -12.90 10.79
C LEU A 323 -8.08 -11.58 10.18
N ILE A 324 -7.30 -11.02 9.27
CA ILE A 324 -7.55 -9.71 8.68
C ILE A 324 -7.63 -9.86 7.16
N MET A 325 -8.63 -9.23 6.57
CA MET A 325 -8.77 -9.12 5.12
C MET A 325 -9.07 -7.68 4.72
N HIS A 326 -8.86 -7.37 3.44
CA HIS A 326 -9.37 -6.16 2.82
C HIS A 326 -10.07 -6.47 1.49
N SER A 327 -11.00 -5.61 1.10
CA SER A 327 -11.71 -5.69 -0.17
C SER A 327 -11.65 -4.36 -0.90
N LYS A 328 -11.27 -4.43 -2.17
CA LYS A 328 -11.39 -3.35 -3.17
C LYS A 328 -12.55 -3.59 -4.12
N LYS A 329 -13.09 -4.82 -4.13
CA LYS A 329 -14.10 -5.27 -5.10
C LYS A 329 -15.50 -5.50 -4.51
N TRP A 330 -15.72 -5.22 -3.22
CA TRP A 330 -17.00 -5.42 -2.55
C TRP A 330 -18.20 -4.77 -3.28
N HIS A 331 -17.95 -3.69 -4.03
CA HIS A 331 -18.98 -2.96 -4.77
C HIS A 331 -19.14 -3.39 -6.24
N GLU A 332 -18.35 -4.33 -6.78
CA GLU A 332 -18.41 -4.70 -8.22
C GLU A 332 -19.79 -5.24 -8.63
N ASN A 333 -20.42 -6.04 -7.77
CA ASN A 333 -21.75 -6.61 -8.01
C ASN A 333 -22.89 -5.63 -7.72
N SER A 334 -22.60 -4.46 -7.16
CA SER A 334 -23.58 -3.43 -6.81
C SER A 334 -22.96 -2.05 -6.95
N PRO A 335 -22.54 -1.64 -8.15
CA PRO A 335 -21.71 -0.45 -8.35
C PRO A 335 -22.42 0.84 -7.90
N HIS A 336 -23.75 0.88 -7.94
CA HIS A 336 -24.53 2.03 -7.46
C HIS A 336 -24.48 2.24 -5.94
N ARG A 337 -23.90 1.30 -5.18
CA ARG A 337 -23.65 1.44 -3.75
C ARG A 337 -22.50 2.39 -3.44
N ILE A 338 -21.59 2.68 -4.38
CA ILE A 338 -20.59 3.74 -4.23
C ILE A 338 -21.09 5.06 -4.85
N ALA A 339 -20.68 6.18 -4.28
CA ALA A 339 -21.11 7.51 -4.65
C ALA A 339 -20.73 7.86 -6.10
N LEU A 340 -19.51 7.49 -6.53
CA LEU A 340 -19.01 7.78 -7.87
C LEU A 340 -19.90 7.19 -8.98
N ASN A 341 -20.40 5.97 -8.78
CA ASN A 341 -21.18 5.21 -9.75
C ASN A 341 -22.70 5.30 -9.52
N ASN A 342 -23.13 6.12 -8.56
CA ASN A 342 -24.53 6.33 -8.28
C ASN A 342 -25.06 7.53 -9.10
N PRO A 343 -25.94 7.31 -10.09
CA PRO A 343 -26.45 8.38 -10.95
C PRO A 343 -27.28 9.42 -10.19
N ARG A 344 -27.73 9.09 -8.98
CA ARG A 344 -28.43 10.02 -8.08
C ARG A 344 -27.48 10.77 -7.15
N ALA A 345 -26.23 10.33 -6.94
CA ALA A 345 -25.33 10.99 -5.99
C ALA A 345 -25.04 12.44 -6.39
N SER A 346 -24.73 12.68 -7.67
CA SER A 346 -24.54 14.04 -8.20
C SER A 346 -25.81 14.89 -8.07
N LYS A 347 -26.97 14.31 -8.37
CA LYS A 347 -28.28 14.97 -8.25
C LYS A 347 -28.61 15.32 -6.79
N ILE A 348 -28.41 14.41 -5.85
CA ILE A 348 -28.62 14.63 -4.41
C ILE A 348 -27.66 15.70 -3.89
N LEU A 349 -26.39 15.69 -4.30
CA LEU A 349 -25.43 16.74 -3.95
C LEU A 349 -25.88 18.10 -4.48
N MET A 350 -26.32 18.17 -5.75
CA MET A 350 -26.84 19.40 -6.35
C MET A 350 -28.13 19.87 -5.64
N GLU A 351 -29.06 18.98 -5.36
CA GLU A 351 -30.33 19.28 -4.68
C GLU A 351 -30.09 19.73 -3.24
N ARG A 352 -29.18 19.09 -2.48
CA ARG A 352 -28.79 19.51 -1.12
C ARG A 352 -28.11 20.88 -1.12
N CYS A 353 -27.28 21.18 -2.13
CA CYS A 353 -26.70 22.51 -2.31
C CYS A 353 -27.75 23.58 -2.66
N GLN A 354 -28.88 23.19 -3.28
CA GLN A 354 -29.92 24.11 -3.73
C GLN A 354 -31.05 24.33 -2.69
N SER A 355 -31.35 23.32 -1.88
CA SER A 355 -32.52 23.25 -0.98
C SER A 355 -32.32 23.85 0.42
N GLN A 356 -31.14 24.37 0.77
CA GLN A 356 -30.92 25.05 2.07
C GLN A 356 -30.84 26.58 1.90
N PRO A 357 -31.88 27.35 2.31
CA PRO A 357 -31.91 28.81 2.16
C PRO A 357 -31.36 29.57 3.38
N HIS A 358 -31.25 28.93 4.56
CA HIS A 358 -30.78 29.53 5.80
C HIS A 358 -29.88 28.56 6.58
N LEU A 359 -28.59 28.90 6.69
CA LEU A 359 -27.59 28.14 7.45
C LEU A 359 -27.64 28.58 8.92
N VAL A 360 -28.49 27.91 9.71
CA VAL A 360 -28.41 27.89 11.17
C VAL A 360 -28.07 26.45 11.58
N SER A 361 -27.05 26.35 12.45
CA SER A 361 -26.36 25.16 13.01
C SER A 361 -27.14 23.83 13.08
N PRO A 362 -26.51 22.72 12.64
CA PRO A 362 -26.06 21.69 13.60
C PRO A 362 -24.61 21.20 13.37
N PRO A 363 -24.00 20.44 14.31
CA PRO A 363 -22.57 20.07 14.32
C PRO A 363 -22.11 19.31 13.07
N PHE A 364 -23.00 18.53 12.46
CA PHE A 364 -22.73 17.73 11.26
C PHE A 364 -22.48 18.57 9.99
N PHE A 365 -22.94 19.83 9.97
CA PHE A 365 -22.78 20.73 8.84
C PHE A 365 -21.43 21.45 8.82
N HIS A 366 -20.72 21.48 9.95
CA HIS A 366 -19.38 22.07 10.03
C HIS A 366 -18.33 21.23 9.29
N SER A 367 -18.48 19.90 9.23
CA SER A 367 -17.58 19.02 8.50
C SER A 367 -17.80 19.11 6.99
N MET A 368 -19.05 18.99 6.51
CA MET A 368 -19.33 19.01 5.07
C MET A 368 -19.10 20.39 4.42
N ILE A 369 -19.41 21.50 5.12
CA ILE A 369 -19.10 22.85 4.62
C ILE A 369 -17.62 23.18 4.80
N ARG A 370 -16.93 22.77 5.88
CA ARG A 370 -15.45 22.90 5.90
C ARG A 370 -14.82 22.13 4.76
N VAL A 371 -15.34 20.96 4.41
CA VAL A 371 -14.83 20.12 3.32
C VAL A 371 -15.14 20.74 1.94
N LEU A 372 -16.39 21.11 1.67
CA LEU A 372 -16.77 21.73 0.39
C LEU A 372 -16.18 23.14 0.25
N CYS A 373 -16.14 23.95 1.32
CA CYS A 373 -15.45 25.24 1.31
C CYS A 373 -13.93 25.10 1.32
N SER A 374 -13.34 24.04 1.88
CA SER A 374 -11.90 23.75 1.71
C SER A 374 -11.63 23.42 0.25
N CYS A 375 -12.46 22.58 -0.40
CA CYS A 375 -12.41 22.35 -1.85
C CYS A 375 -12.62 23.63 -2.66
N PHE A 376 -13.52 24.53 -2.23
CA PHE A 376 -13.78 25.81 -2.88
C PHE A 376 -12.65 26.84 -2.68
N PHE A 377 -12.01 26.88 -1.51
CA PHE A 377 -10.83 27.72 -1.21
C PHE A 377 -9.54 27.16 -1.81
N ILE A 378 -9.41 25.83 -1.92
CA ILE A 378 -8.36 25.12 -2.68
C ILE A 378 -8.35 25.59 -4.12
N MET A 379 -9.55 25.75 -4.68
CA MET A 379 -9.74 26.15 -6.06
C MET A 379 -9.44 27.62 -6.31
N LEU A 380 -9.81 28.52 -5.39
CA LEU A 380 -9.60 29.96 -5.52
C LEU A 380 -8.13 30.40 -5.36
N ARG A 381 -7.29 29.64 -4.65
CA ARG A 381 -5.85 29.95 -4.49
C ARG A 381 -4.93 29.40 -5.60
N CYS A 382 -5.43 28.53 -6.48
CA CYS A 382 -4.68 28.00 -7.63
C CYS A 382 -4.71 28.94 -8.87
N PHE A 383 -5.30 30.14 -8.76
CA PHE A 383 -5.30 31.18 -9.80
C PHE A 383 -4.76 32.50 -9.24
N PRO A 384 -3.71 33.12 -9.81
CA PRO A 384 -3.09 34.33 -9.27
C PRO A 384 -3.83 35.64 -9.59
N SER A 385 -5.07 35.61 -10.09
CA SER A 385 -5.82 36.81 -10.47
C SER A 385 -6.65 37.46 -9.35
N PHE A 386 -6.59 36.98 -8.11
CA PHE A 386 -7.45 37.47 -7.02
C PHE A 386 -6.64 38.05 -5.84
N ARG A 387 -6.72 39.37 -5.66
CA ARG A 387 -6.17 40.08 -4.49
C ARG A 387 -7.01 39.77 -3.23
N PRO A 388 -6.40 39.63 -2.04
CA PRO A 388 -7.14 39.51 -0.80
C PRO A 388 -7.62 40.91 -0.36
N LEU A 389 -8.91 41.06 -0.07
CA LEU A 389 -9.45 42.22 0.65
C LEU A 389 -9.68 41.84 2.11
N ASN A 390 -9.35 42.79 2.99
CA ASN A 390 -9.29 42.66 4.44
C ASN A 390 -10.57 42.11 5.08
N ALA A 391 -10.35 41.28 6.10
CA ALA A 391 -11.38 40.74 6.97
C ALA A 391 -11.89 41.82 7.94
N ASN A 392 -13.13 42.25 7.75
CA ASN A 392 -14.13 42.53 8.78
C ASN A 392 -15.35 43.20 8.12
N HIS A 393 -16.54 42.63 8.36
CA HIS A 393 -17.81 42.80 7.63
C HIS A 393 -17.97 41.91 6.39
N TYR A 394 -19.21 41.51 6.10
CA TYR A 394 -19.70 40.66 4.99
C TYR A 394 -19.93 39.16 5.30
N SER A 395 -20.85 38.87 6.22
CA SER A 395 -21.44 37.54 6.40
C SER A 395 -22.67 37.25 5.52
N LEU A 396 -23.15 38.20 4.70
CA LEU A 396 -24.32 38.01 3.82
C LEU A 396 -24.01 38.14 2.32
N LEU A 397 -23.12 39.07 1.93
CA LEU A 397 -22.68 39.23 0.53
C LEU A 397 -21.73 38.10 0.08
N PHE A 398 -20.90 37.56 0.98
CA PHE A 398 -20.02 36.43 0.68
C PHE A 398 -20.81 35.15 0.33
N PHE A 399 -21.98 34.96 0.93
CA PHE A 399 -22.81 33.77 0.71
C PHE A 399 -23.62 33.82 -0.60
N SER A 400 -24.11 35.00 -1.02
CA SER A 400 -24.78 35.12 -2.33
C SER A 400 -23.79 34.93 -3.48
N GLU A 401 -22.55 35.38 -3.31
CA GLU A 401 -21.46 35.19 -4.27
C GLU A 401 -21.07 33.72 -4.39
N GLN A 402 -20.96 32.99 -3.27
CA GLN A 402 -20.68 31.55 -3.24
C GLN A 402 -21.79 30.72 -3.90
N LYS A 403 -23.08 31.08 -3.71
CA LYS A 403 -24.23 30.40 -4.34
C LYS A 403 -24.26 30.59 -5.88
N SER A 404 -23.93 31.79 -6.34
CA SER A 404 -23.73 32.10 -7.76
C SER A 404 -22.55 31.33 -8.36
N LYS A 405 -21.43 31.27 -7.62
CA LYS A 405 -20.22 30.52 -8.01
C LYS A 405 -20.46 29.01 -8.04
N LEU A 406 -21.19 28.42 -7.09
CA LEU A 406 -21.56 27.00 -7.10
C LEU A 406 -22.48 26.65 -8.28
N LYS A 407 -23.48 27.50 -8.57
CA LYS A 407 -24.32 27.30 -9.76
C LYS A 407 -23.50 27.36 -11.04
N THR A 408 -22.53 28.26 -11.12
CA THR A 408 -21.62 28.38 -12.28
C THR A 408 -20.62 27.21 -12.35
N PHE A 409 -20.21 26.69 -11.20
CA PHE A 409 -19.31 25.55 -11.06
C PHE A 409 -19.86 24.28 -11.71
N PHE A 410 -21.14 23.99 -11.48
CA PHE A 410 -21.81 22.83 -12.08
C PHE A 410 -22.36 23.08 -13.50
N LYS A 411 -22.17 24.27 -14.09
CA LYS A 411 -22.57 24.54 -15.50
C LYS A 411 -21.70 23.79 -16.51
N ASN A 412 -20.43 23.51 -16.16
CA ASN A 412 -19.55 22.71 -17.00
C ASN A 412 -19.16 21.41 -16.26
N PRO A 413 -19.92 20.32 -16.46
CA PRO A 413 -19.64 19.03 -15.82
C PRO A 413 -18.28 18.45 -16.22
N HIS A 414 -17.68 18.94 -17.32
CA HIS A 414 -16.36 18.55 -17.79
C HIS A 414 -15.23 19.46 -17.29
N SER A 415 -15.51 20.43 -16.42
CA SER A 415 -14.43 21.23 -15.83
C SER A 415 -13.52 20.33 -14.98
N PRO A 416 -12.19 20.53 -15.01
CA PRO A 416 -11.26 19.72 -14.21
C PRO A 416 -11.67 19.66 -12.74
N SER A 417 -12.17 20.76 -12.24
CA SER A 417 -12.62 20.93 -10.89
C SER A 417 -13.86 20.10 -10.50
N VAL A 418 -14.84 19.98 -11.39
CA VAL A 418 -15.99 19.08 -11.18
C VAL A 418 -15.52 17.63 -11.24
N ALA A 419 -14.61 17.30 -12.18
CA ALA A 419 -14.02 15.96 -12.25
C ALA A 419 -13.28 15.58 -10.95
N ARG A 420 -12.52 16.50 -10.35
CA ARG A 420 -11.86 16.30 -9.04
C ARG A 420 -12.85 16.04 -7.90
N LEU A 421 -13.94 16.81 -7.86
CA LEU A 421 -14.98 16.62 -6.86
C LEU A 421 -15.65 15.25 -7.03
N MET A 422 -16.01 14.88 -8.26
CA MET A 422 -16.63 13.59 -8.58
C MET A 422 -15.72 12.42 -8.16
N ALA A 423 -14.42 12.49 -8.47
CA ALA A 423 -13.44 11.47 -8.08
C ALA A 423 -13.24 11.33 -6.57
N SER A 424 -13.68 12.31 -5.77
CA SER A 424 -13.50 12.33 -4.32
C SER A 424 -14.79 12.03 -3.54
N LEU A 425 -15.92 11.78 -4.23
CA LEU A 425 -17.23 11.67 -3.56
C LEU A 425 -17.29 10.55 -2.53
N ASP A 426 -16.63 9.43 -2.79
CA ASP A 426 -16.62 8.28 -1.90
C ASP A 426 -15.92 8.55 -0.57
N ALA A 427 -15.09 9.60 -0.48
CA ALA A 427 -14.54 10.07 0.79
C ALA A 427 -15.63 10.55 1.75
N PHE A 428 -16.75 11.04 1.21
CA PHE A 428 -17.81 11.73 1.94
C PHE A 428 -19.11 10.93 2.05
N VAL A 429 -19.07 9.68 1.61
CA VAL A 429 -20.18 8.73 1.79
C VAL A 429 -19.74 7.62 2.73
N ASP A 430 -20.64 7.28 3.64
CA ASP A 430 -20.48 6.11 4.49
C ASP A 430 -21.05 4.90 3.76
N HIS A 431 -20.22 3.88 3.59
CA HIS A 431 -20.57 2.65 2.89
C HIS A 431 -20.55 1.42 3.81
N GLU A 432 -20.54 1.60 5.13
CA GLU A 432 -20.43 0.48 6.07
C GLU A 432 -21.57 -0.52 5.92
N GLU A 433 -22.82 -0.05 5.93
CA GLU A 433 -24.00 -0.91 5.71
C GLU A 433 -23.90 -1.68 4.40
N ALA A 434 -23.48 -0.99 3.33
CA ALA A 434 -23.31 -1.62 2.03
C ALA A 434 -22.19 -2.66 1.98
N PHE A 435 -21.14 -2.48 2.79
CA PHE A 435 -20.06 -3.46 2.93
C PHE A 435 -20.48 -4.65 3.81
N LEU A 436 -21.27 -4.42 4.85
CA LEU A 436 -21.82 -5.49 5.70
C LEU A 436 -22.79 -6.38 4.91
N ASP A 437 -23.67 -5.78 4.08
CA ASP A 437 -24.53 -6.52 3.15
C ASP A 437 -23.70 -7.39 2.19
N TYR A 438 -22.55 -6.88 1.72
CA TYR A 438 -21.64 -7.64 0.88
C TYR A 438 -21.05 -8.84 1.64
N LEU A 439 -20.60 -8.65 2.88
CA LEU A 439 -20.07 -9.75 3.70
C LEU A 439 -21.13 -10.82 3.97
N GLU A 440 -22.36 -10.39 4.25
CA GLU A 440 -23.50 -11.30 4.44
C GLU A 440 -23.80 -12.10 3.15
N ALA A 441 -23.85 -11.42 2.00
CA ALA A 441 -24.03 -12.06 0.69
C ALA A 441 -22.86 -12.98 0.30
N GLN A 442 -21.70 -12.84 0.94
CA GLN A 442 -20.54 -13.73 0.79
C GLN A 442 -20.48 -14.82 1.87
N GLU A 443 -21.55 -14.99 2.65
CA GLU A 443 -21.67 -15.98 3.74
C GLU A 443 -20.55 -15.86 4.79
N ALA A 444 -19.98 -14.66 4.99
CA ALA A 444 -18.81 -14.47 5.83
C ALA A 444 -19.11 -14.77 7.31
N GLN A 445 -20.18 -14.20 7.86
CA GLN A 445 -20.58 -14.34 9.26
C GLN A 445 -21.02 -15.77 9.58
N ALA A 446 -21.82 -16.39 8.69
CA ALA A 446 -22.23 -17.78 8.84
C ALA A 446 -21.03 -18.73 8.84
N THR A 447 -20.10 -18.54 7.89
CA THR A 447 -18.85 -19.31 7.81
C THR A 447 -17.99 -19.10 9.05
N ALA A 448 -17.80 -17.85 9.49
CA ALA A 448 -17.03 -17.52 10.68
C ALA A 448 -17.61 -18.20 11.92
N ALA A 449 -18.93 -18.12 12.13
CA ALA A 449 -19.62 -18.75 13.26
C ALA A 449 -19.39 -20.27 13.29
N ASN A 450 -19.50 -20.95 12.14
CA ASN A 450 -19.22 -22.38 12.02
C ASN A 450 -17.77 -22.76 12.38
N LEU A 451 -16.83 -21.82 12.24
CA LEU A 451 -15.41 -22.00 12.58
C LEU A 451 -15.08 -21.62 14.03
N GLY A 452 -16.04 -21.10 14.79
CA GLY A 452 -15.84 -20.52 16.11
C GLY A 452 -15.16 -19.15 16.06
N LEU A 453 -15.43 -18.39 15.01
CA LEU A 453 -14.95 -17.03 14.79
C LEU A 453 -16.12 -16.05 14.75
N ILE A 454 -15.85 -14.78 15.02
CA ILE A 454 -16.79 -13.67 14.85
C ILE A 454 -16.11 -12.51 14.13
N LEU A 455 -16.91 -11.72 13.41
CA LEU A 455 -16.49 -10.44 12.87
C LEU A 455 -16.38 -9.42 14.01
N ARG A 456 -15.25 -8.74 14.12
CA ARG A 456 -15.05 -7.69 15.12
C ARG A 456 -15.86 -6.45 14.77
N GLU A 457 -16.67 -5.97 15.72
CA GLU A 457 -17.35 -4.68 15.58
C GLU A 457 -16.37 -3.50 15.71
N VAL A 458 -15.37 -3.63 16.58
CA VAL A 458 -14.30 -2.64 16.78
C VAL A 458 -12.98 -3.24 16.36
N HIS A 459 -12.34 -2.63 15.37
CA HIS A 459 -11.06 -3.12 14.86
C HIS A 459 -9.91 -2.72 15.80
N SER A 460 -8.88 -3.55 15.83
CA SER A 460 -7.70 -3.31 16.65
C SER A 460 -6.41 -3.20 15.83
N ILE A 461 -6.46 -3.56 14.54
CA ILE A 461 -5.27 -3.68 13.70
C ILE A 461 -5.33 -2.75 12.50
N HIS A 462 -6.38 -2.86 11.68
CA HIS A 462 -6.62 -1.95 10.56
C HIS A 462 -7.93 -1.20 10.76
N PRO A 463 -8.00 0.10 10.47
CA PRO A 463 -9.27 0.81 10.56
C PRO A 463 -10.26 0.21 9.55
N LYS A 464 -11.56 0.26 9.84
CA LYS A 464 -12.62 -0.23 8.91
C LYS A 464 -12.50 0.36 7.49
N ARG A 465 -11.99 1.60 7.42
CA ARG A 465 -11.68 2.32 6.18
C ARG A 465 -10.52 3.29 6.40
N VAL A 466 -9.86 3.66 5.31
CA VAL A 466 -8.78 4.65 5.36
C VAL A 466 -9.31 6.01 5.82
N GLY A 467 -8.58 6.66 6.72
CA GLY A 467 -8.91 7.97 7.29
C GLY A 467 -9.88 7.95 8.49
N VAL A 468 -10.28 6.77 8.97
CA VAL A 468 -11.09 6.60 10.19
C VAL A 468 -10.21 6.05 11.32
N PRO A 469 -10.41 6.47 12.59
CA PRO A 469 -9.68 5.90 13.73
C PRO A 469 -9.96 4.41 13.92
N LEU A 470 -8.97 3.67 14.44
CA LEU A 470 -9.08 2.22 14.72
C LEU A 470 -10.24 1.87 15.66
N TRP A 471 -10.41 2.66 16.72
CA TRP A 471 -11.41 2.45 17.78
C TRP A 471 -12.81 3.00 17.45
N ALA A 472 -13.09 3.33 16.19
CA ALA A 472 -14.41 3.79 15.79
C ALA A 472 -15.41 2.61 15.79
N GLU A 473 -16.37 2.63 16.73
CA GLU A 473 -17.41 1.60 16.86
C GLU A 473 -18.26 1.48 15.59
N ARG A 474 -18.62 2.62 15.00
CA ARG A 474 -19.31 2.70 13.72
C ARG A 474 -18.46 3.46 12.75
N GLN A 475 -18.62 3.16 11.48
CA GLN A 475 -18.04 3.97 10.44
C GLN A 475 -18.62 5.37 10.54
N ILE A 476 -17.70 6.33 10.50
CA ILE A 476 -17.98 7.75 10.46
C ILE A 476 -17.22 8.33 9.29
N LEU A 477 -17.70 9.46 8.77
CA LEU A 477 -16.93 10.19 7.77
C LEU A 477 -15.58 10.62 8.37
N PRO A 478 -14.46 10.44 7.62
CA PRO A 478 -13.15 10.89 8.03
C PRO A 478 -13.17 12.36 8.42
N ASN A 479 -12.69 12.67 9.63
CA ASN A 479 -12.49 14.05 10.05
C ASN A 479 -11.10 14.51 9.62
N LEU A 480 -10.97 14.87 8.34
CA LEU A 480 -9.69 15.21 7.72
C LEU A 480 -9.62 16.71 7.45
N SER A 481 -8.46 17.31 7.77
CA SER A 481 -8.13 18.62 7.23
C SER A 481 -7.88 18.52 5.72
N LYS A 482 -7.76 19.69 5.07
CA LYS A 482 -7.35 19.77 3.66
C LYS A 482 -6.00 19.09 3.43
N ASP A 483 -5.05 19.30 4.33
CA ASP A 483 -3.70 18.78 4.18
C ASP A 483 -3.70 17.26 4.42
N ASP A 484 -4.48 16.78 5.39
CA ASP A 484 -4.66 15.34 5.63
C ASP A 484 -5.29 14.64 4.42
N PHE A 485 -6.32 15.24 3.81
CA PHE A 485 -6.93 14.70 2.59
C PHE A 485 -5.92 14.64 1.43
N TYR A 486 -5.16 15.72 1.25
CA TYR A 486 -4.14 15.79 0.22
C TYR A 486 -3.04 14.74 0.43
N ASP A 487 -2.58 14.59 1.67
CA ASP A 487 -1.55 13.63 2.00
C ASP A 487 -2.06 12.18 1.87
N LEU A 488 -3.25 11.87 2.38
CA LEU A 488 -3.78 10.51 2.39
C LEU A 488 -4.22 10.03 1.01
N PHE A 489 -5.06 10.80 0.31
CA PHE A 489 -5.71 10.35 -0.92
C PHE A 489 -5.02 10.86 -2.19
N THR A 490 -4.38 12.03 -2.14
CA THR A 490 -3.75 12.61 -3.34
C THR A 490 -2.28 12.21 -3.48
N LEU A 491 -1.48 12.32 -2.42
CA LEU A 491 -0.08 11.88 -2.44
C LEU A 491 0.06 10.39 -2.14
N GLY A 492 -0.58 9.91 -1.07
CA GLY A 492 -0.50 8.53 -0.59
C GLY A 492 -1.34 7.54 -1.40
N GLY A 493 -2.20 8.02 -2.30
CA GLY A 493 -2.99 7.19 -3.20
C GLY A 493 -3.91 6.19 -2.49
N ALA A 494 -4.35 6.52 -1.27
CA ALA A 494 -5.31 5.68 -0.57
C ALA A 494 -6.60 5.53 -1.40
N ASP A 495 -7.14 4.32 -1.39
CA ASP A 495 -8.38 4.00 -2.08
C ASP A 495 -9.58 4.33 -1.18
N LEU A 496 -10.50 5.14 -1.70
CA LEU A 496 -11.70 5.61 -1.02
C LEU A 496 -12.69 4.47 -0.74
N THR A 497 -12.71 3.45 -1.60
CA THR A 497 -13.61 2.31 -1.47
C THR A 497 -12.99 1.15 -0.72
N LEU A 498 -11.69 1.16 -0.43
CA LEU A 498 -11.04 0.10 0.35
C LEU A 498 -11.71 -0.11 1.71
N ARG A 499 -12.09 -1.35 2.00
CA ARG A 499 -12.67 -1.78 3.28
C ARG A 499 -11.84 -2.88 3.89
N PHE A 500 -11.82 -2.92 5.21
CA PHE A 500 -11.16 -3.96 5.99
C PHE A 500 -12.20 -4.73 6.78
N ALA A 501 -11.94 -6.02 7.03
CA ALA A 501 -12.68 -6.83 7.98
C ALA A 501 -11.68 -7.59 8.87
N GLU A 502 -12.01 -7.68 10.16
CA GLU A 502 -11.16 -8.31 11.17
C GLU A 502 -12.00 -9.37 11.91
N PHE A 503 -11.49 -10.60 12.00
CA PHE A 503 -12.17 -11.72 12.65
C PHE A 503 -11.35 -12.21 13.84
N GLU A 504 -12.04 -12.63 14.89
CA GLU A 504 -11.44 -13.17 16.13
C GLU A 504 -12.14 -14.44 16.62
N CYS A 505 -11.52 -15.15 17.55
CA CYS A 505 -12.11 -16.34 18.15
C CYS A 505 -13.28 -15.98 19.09
N SER A 506 -14.42 -16.66 18.92
CA SER A 506 -15.64 -16.43 19.72
C SER A 506 -15.51 -16.84 21.19
N SER A 507 -14.61 -17.78 21.50
CA SER A 507 -14.43 -18.39 22.83
C SER A 507 -13.91 -17.44 23.93
N PHE A 508 -13.71 -16.15 23.63
CA PHE A 508 -13.18 -15.16 24.56
C PHE A 508 -14.15 -14.01 24.85
N LEU A 509 -15.41 -14.12 24.41
CA LEU A 509 -16.46 -13.12 24.61
C LEU A 509 -17.43 -13.44 25.77
N ASP A 510 -17.25 -14.59 26.42
CA ASP A 510 -18.04 -15.02 27.58
C ASP A 510 -17.53 -14.41 28.90
#